data_AF-A0A368MHU0-F1
#
_entry.id   AF-A0A368MHU0-F1
#
_cell.length_a   1.000
_cell.length_b   1.000
_cell.length_c   1.000
_cell.angle_alpha   90.00
_cell.angle_beta   90.00
_cell.angle_gamma   90.00
#
_symmetry.space_group_name_H-M   'P 1'
#
loop_
_entity.id
_entity.type
_entity.pdbx_description
1 polymer ?
#
loop_
_entity_poly.entity_id
_entity_poly.type
_entity_poly.pdbx_seq_one_letter_code
_entity_poly.pdbx_strand_id
1 'polypeptide(L)'
;MKLPKIDYDFWLSNWNDTVGRGKVYTNKNLREYIKFDNDINSCTAEIYKLTKSNKLSKQTILQVVDLIYSWGGPSGRMFYSKTNGKESPREELEMNKNTFQKYLDGIKLAKEGKTSSIKMFNSIRGIGPSYASKHSYFWSVNSYNPLIIIDSKIAGALGYNTIDLLLKDYSYTQIIKSFIHKAEAEFKEKNPTKVERALFAFHNFYFLNDNSNWKNKNETENFEEAKRLANILFEK
;
A
#
# COMPACT_ATOMS: atom_id res chain seq x y z
N MET A 1 0.98 13.99 -14.29
CA MET A 1 1.91 12.85 -14.23
C MET A 1 1.56 11.87 -15.35
N LYS A 2 2.55 11.28 -16.02
CA LYS A 2 2.32 10.28 -17.07
C LYS A 2 2.51 8.89 -16.47
N LEU A 3 1.52 8.01 -16.63
CA LEU A 3 1.59 6.61 -16.20
C LEU A 3 2.28 5.76 -17.28
N PRO A 4 2.93 4.65 -16.91
CA PRO A 4 3.66 3.82 -17.87
C PRO A 4 2.71 3.23 -18.92
N LYS A 5 3.24 3.03 -20.12
CA LYS A 5 2.51 2.45 -21.25
C LYS A 5 2.55 0.92 -21.17
N ILE A 6 1.71 0.37 -20.32
CA ILE A 6 1.53 -1.06 -20.13
C ILE A 6 0.13 -1.50 -20.54
N ASP A 7 -0.06 -2.80 -20.74
CA ASP A 7 -1.37 -3.43 -20.87
C ASP A 7 -1.98 -3.60 -19.46
N TYR A 8 -2.85 -2.66 -19.08
CA TYR A 8 -3.42 -2.63 -17.75
C TYR A 8 -4.36 -3.81 -17.48
N ASP A 9 -5.06 -4.32 -18.50
CA ASP A 9 -5.94 -5.49 -18.36
C ASP A 9 -5.13 -6.76 -18.13
N PHE A 10 -4.06 -6.98 -18.91
CA PHE A 10 -3.15 -8.12 -18.75
C PHE A 10 -2.52 -8.16 -17.35
N TRP A 11 -1.98 -7.02 -16.88
CA TRP A 11 -1.35 -7.00 -15.56
C TRP A 11 -2.35 -7.13 -14.44
N LEU A 12 -3.57 -6.61 -14.61
CA LEU A 12 -4.64 -6.83 -13.67
C LEU A 12 -5.04 -8.31 -13.60
N SER A 13 -5.16 -9.01 -14.74
CA SER A 13 -5.45 -10.46 -14.74
C SER A 13 -4.33 -11.28 -14.10
N ASN A 14 -3.09 -10.81 -14.20
CA ASN A 14 -1.93 -11.48 -13.60
C ASN A 14 -1.67 -11.09 -12.14
N TRP A 15 -2.55 -10.31 -11.51
CA TRP A 15 -2.45 -9.96 -10.10
C TRP A 15 -2.28 -11.19 -9.21
N ASN A 16 -3.09 -12.24 -9.44
CA ASN A 16 -3.06 -13.44 -8.61
C ASN A 16 -1.70 -14.16 -8.65
N ASP A 17 -1.08 -14.20 -9.82
CA ASP A 17 0.14 -14.95 -10.07
C ASP A 17 1.37 -14.20 -9.59
N THR A 18 1.33 -12.88 -9.68
CA THR A 18 2.42 -12.01 -9.29
C THR A 18 2.38 -11.66 -7.80
N VAL A 19 1.19 -11.38 -7.25
CA VAL A 19 1.03 -10.80 -5.91
C VAL A 19 -0.03 -11.54 -5.07
N GLY A 20 -1.24 -11.70 -5.59
CA GLY A 20 -2.44 -12.06 -4.83
C GLY A 20 -2.40 -13.41 -4.12
N ARG A 21 -1.76 -14.44 -4.72
CA ARG A 21 -1.55 -15.77 -4.10
C ARG A 21 -0.29 -15.85 -3.24
N GLY A 22 0.47 -14.76 -3.14
CA GLY A 22 1.60 -14.67 -2.22
C GLY A 22 1.14 -14.82 -0.77
N LYS A 23 1.95 -15.47 0.06
CA LYS A 23 1.68 -15.57 1.49
C LYS A 23 1.78 -14.20 2.14
N VAL A 24 0.88 -13.92 3.09
CA VAL A 24 1.06 -12.75 3.96
C VAL A 24 2.33 -12.87 4.79
N TYR A 25 2.83 -11.74 5.27
CA TYR A 25 3.94 -11.73 6.19
C TYR A 25 3.49 -12.06 7.62
N THR A 26 4.26 -12.91 8.29
CA THR A 26 4.12 -13.22 9.71
C THR A 26 5.50 -13.37 10.34
N ASN A 27 5.65 -12.92 11.58
CA ASN A 27 6.86 -13.12 12.39
C ASN A 27 6.48 -13.35 13.86
N LYS A 28 7.47 -13.68 14.71
CA LYS A 28 7.23 -13.94 16.14
C LYS A 28 6.46 -12.81 16.83
N ASN A 29 6.86 -11.55 16.60
CA ASN A 29 6.28 -10.39 17.29
C ASN A 29 4.85 -10.09 16.80
N LEU A 30 4.58 -10.23 15.50
CA LEU A 30 3.24 -10.04 14.93
C LEU A 30 2.27 -11.15 15.37
N ARG A 31 2.77 -12.38 15.54
CA ARG A 31 1.96 -13.55 15.98
C ARG A 31 1.38 -13.41 17.38
N GLU A 32 1.89 -12.49 18.19
CA GLU A 32 1.33 -12.15 19.50
C GLU A 32 -0.03 -11.44 19.36
N TYR A 33 -0.26 -10.74 18.25
CA TYR A 33 -1.47 -9.95 18.01
C TYR A 33 -2.43 -10.62 17.03
N ILE A 34 -1.90 -11.32 16.02
CA ILE A 34 -2.73 -11.96 14.99
C ILE A 34 -2.13 -13.27 14.47
N LYS A 35 -2.99 -14.27 14.28
CA LYS A 35 -2.69 -15.49 13.53
C LYS A 35 -3.48 -15.48 12.23
N PHE A 36 -2.80 -15.13 11.14
CA PHE A 36 -3.36 -15.14 9.80
C PHE A 36 -2.33 -15.78 8.87
N ASP A 37 -2.64 -16.94 8.32
CA ASP A 37 -1.73 -17.76 7.48
C ASP A 37 -2.39 -18.10 6.14
N ASN A 38 -2.99 -17.09 5.52
CA ASN A 38 -3.58 -17.18 4.18
C ASN A 38 -2.80 -16.30 3.18
N ASP A 39 -3.31 -16.20 1.96
CA ASP A 39 -2.72 -15.36 0.91
C ASP A 39 -3.14 -13.88 1.02
N ILE A 40 -2.48 -13.04 0.21
CA ILE A 40 -2.72 -11.60 0.11
C ILE A 40 -4.17 -11.30 -0.27
N ASN A 41 -4.80 -12.11 -1.15
CA ASN A 41 -6.20 -11.93 -1.52
C ASN A 41 -7.15 -12.14 -0.34
N SER A 42 -6.95 -13.20 0.43
CA SER A 42 -7.73 -13.52 1.62
C SER A 42 -7.57 -12.44 2.69
N CYS A 43 -6.34 -11.95 2.87
CA CYS A 43 -6.06 -10.84 3.78
C CYS A 43 -6.76 -9.55 3.36
N THR A 44 -6.71 -9.23 2.06
CA THR A 44 -7.40 -8.07 1.47
C THR A 44 -8.91 -8.15 1.72
N ALA A 45 -9.52 -9.32 1.48
CA ALA A 45 -10.94 -9.54 1.69
C ALA A 45 -11.35 -9.38 3.17
N GLU A 46 -10.54 -9.90 4.11
CA GLU A 46 -10.81 -9.77 5.54
C GLU A 46 -10.69 -8.31 5.99
N ILE A 47 -9.69 -7.57 5.52
CA ILE A 47 -9.59 -6.12 5.81
C ILE A 47 -10.84 -5.40 5.30
N TYR A 48 -11.26 -5.62 4.05
CA TYR A 48 -12.45 -4.98 3.49
C TYR A 48 -13.72 -5.28 4.27
N LYS A 49 -13.88 -6.54 4.72
CA LYS A 49 -15.01 -6.94 5.56
C LYS A 49 -15.04 -6.15 6.87
N LEU A 50 -13.89 -5.99 7.54
CA LEU A 50 -13.79 -5.27 8.81
C LEU A 50 -13.95 -3.76 8.63
N THR A 51 -13.45 -3.17 7.54
CA THR A 51 -13.52 -1.71 7.32
C THR A 51 -14.89 -1.23 6.81
N LYS A 52 -15.77 -2.14 6.38
CA LYS A 52 -17.15 -1.82 5.95
C LYS A 52 -18.04 -1.34 7.11
N SER A 53 -17.75 -1.73 8.35
CA SER A 53 -18.56 -1.31 9.50
C SER A 53 -18.36 0.18 9.84
N ASN A 54 -19.47 0.86 10.16
CA ASN A 54 -19.44 2.22 10.70
C ASN A 54 -19.31 2.27 12.23
N LYS A 55 -19.54 1.15 12.92
CA LYS A 55 -19.31 1.01 14.37
C LYS A 55 -18.10 0.11 14.56
N LEU A 56 -16.94 0.72 14.73
CA LEU A 56 -15.67 0.02 14.89
C LEU A 56 -15.31 0.00 16.38
N SER A 57 -15.18 -1.20 16.94
CA SER A 57 -14.57 -1.34 18.26
C SER A 57 -13.06 -1.09 18.16
N LYS A 58 -12.44 -0.71 19.27
CA LYS A 58 -10.97 -0.59 19.34
C LYS A 58 -10.27 -1.88 18.91
N GLN A 59 -10.79 -3.03 19.31
CA GLN A 59 -10.25 -4.34 18.94
C GLN A 59 -10.31 -4.56 17.42
N THR A 60 -11.42 -4.23 16.77
CA THR A 60 -11.55 -4.32 15.30
C THR A 60 -10.55 -3.41 14.59
N ILE A 61 -10.35 -2.19 15.09
CA ILE A 61 -9.38 -1.25 14.51
C ILE A 61 -7.97 -1.79 14.61
N LEU A 62 -7.58 -2.28 15.80
CA LEU A 62 -6.27 -2.87 16.02
C LEU A 62 -6.08 -4.13 15.15
N GLN A 63 -7.10 -4.98 15.01
CA GLN A 63 -7.05 -6.13 14.10
C GLN A 63 -6.81 -5.71 12.64
N VAL A 64 -7.47 -4.64 12.17
CA VAL A 64 -7.22 -4.09 10.82
C VAL A 64 -5.78 -3.58 10.69
N VAL A 65 -5.24 -2.92 11.72
CA VAL A 65 -3.83 -2.52 11.74
C VAL A 65 -2.92 -3.74 11.56
N ASP A 66 -3.14 -4.78 12.35
CA ASP A 66 -2.31 -5.98 12.36
C ASP A 66 -2.38 -6.71 11.00
N LEU A 67 -3.56 -6.78 10.38
CA LEU A 67 -3.76 -7.31 9.03
C LEU A 67 -3.04 -6.47 7.96
N ILE A 68 -3.08 -5.14 8.04
CA ILE A 68 -2.36 -4.24 7.10
C ILE A 68 -0.86 -4.48 7.18
N TYR A 69 -0.32 -4.69 8.38
CA TYR A 69 1.09 -5.02 8.57
C TYR A 69 1.45 -6.40 8.03
N SER A 70 0.56 -7.39 8.21
CA SER A 70 0.70 -8.71 7.60
C SER A 70 0.66 -8.65 6.07
N TRP A 71 -0.24 -7.83 5.50
CA TRP A 71 -0.36 -7.59 4.06
C TRP A 71 0.86 -6.86 3.49
N GLY A 72 1.38 -5.85 4.21
CA GLY A 72 2.44 -4.96 3.72
C GLY A 72 3.85 -5.54 3.70
N GLY A 73 4.08 -6.70 4.33
CA GLY A 73 5.35 -7.41 4.23
C GLY A 73 6.36 -7.14 5.36
N PRO A 74 7.62 -7.58 5.18
CA PRO A 74 8.63 -7.57 6.25
C PRO A 74 9.14 -6.18 6.66
N SER A 75 8.92 -5.15 5.83
CA SER A 75 9.34 -3.77 6.13
C SER A 75 8.58 -3.17 7.31
N GLY A 76 7.40 -3.70 7.65
CA GLY A 76 6.60 -3.27 8.79
C GLY A 76 7.04 -3.84 10.15
N ARG A 77 8.06 -4.70 10.20
CA ARG A 77 8.49 -5.40 11.43
C ARG A 77 8.75 -4.46 12.62
N MET A 78 9.26 -3.26 12.35
CA MET A 78 9.65 -2.29 13.37
C MET A 78 8.45 -1.76 14.18
N PHE A 79 7.24 -1.89 13.66
CA PHE A 79 6.02 -1.51 14.38
C PHE A 79 5.76 -2.40 15.61
N TYR A 80 6.31 -3.61 15.61
CA TYR A 80 6.18 -4.59 16.70
C TYR A 80 7.47 -4.73 17.51
N SER A 81 8.50 -3.96 17.20
CA SER A 81 9.79 -4.04 17.89
C SER A 81 9.84 -3.07 19.06
N LYS A 82 10.22 -3.57 20.23
CA LYS A 82 10.55 -2.76 21.40
C LYS A 82 11.93 -2.12 21.21
N THR A 83 12.10 -0.89 21.67
CA THR A 83 13.41 -0.22 21.73
C THR A 83 13.70 0.12 23.18
N ASN A 84 14.92 -0.17 23.66
CA ASN A 84 15.42 0.00 25.04
C ASN A 84 14.44 0.68 26.04
N GLY A 85 13.68 -0.13 26.77
CA GLY A 85 12.79 0.32 27.86
C GLY A 85 11.47 0.95 27.41
N LYS A 86 11.20 1.06 26.10
CA LYS A 86 9.96 1.60 25.53
C LYS A 86 9.09 0.50 24.97
N GLU A 87 7.78 0.67 25.15
CA GLU A 87 6.75 -0.09 24.44
C GLU A 87 6.97 -0.03 22.92
N SER A 88 6.56 -1.07 22.22
CA SER A 88 6.55 -1.08 20.76
C SER A 88 5.54 -0.05 20.22
N PRO A 89 5.70 0.43 18.99
CA PRO A 89 4.70 1.31 18.37
C PRO A 89 3.27 0.73 18.36
N ARG A 90 3.13 -0.59 18.18
CA ARG A 90 1.85 -1.29 18.26
C ARG A 90 1.23 -1.27 19.66
N GLU A 91 2.04 -1.47 20.70
CA GLU A 91 1.62 -1.38 22.10
C GLU A 91 1.22 0.06 22.46
N GLU A 92 2.00 1.05 22.03
CA GLU A 92 1.68 2.47 22.23
C GLU A 92 0.35 2.84 21.57
N LEU A 93 0.12 2.39 20.33
CA LEU A 93 -1.15 2.63 19.63
C LEU A 93 -2.35 2.08 20.43
N GLU A 94 -2.16 0.97 21.14
CA GLU A 94 -3.19 0.38 21.97
C GLU A 94 -3.34 1.08 23.31
N MET A 95 -2.26 1.42 24.01
CA MET A 95 -2.33 1.93 25.38
C MET A 95 -2.50 3.45 25.47
N ASN A 96 -1.92 4.20 24.53
CA ASN A 96 -1.92 5.65 24.54
C ASN A 96 -3.17 6.23 23.87
N LYS A 97 -4.04 6.88 24.68
CA LYS A 97 -5.29 7.49 24.20
C LYS A 97 -5.07 8.53 23.10
N ASN A 98 -4.02 9.34 23.19
CA ASN A 98 -3.75 10.39 22.21
C ASN A 98 -3.28 9.79 20.88
N THR A 99 -2.41 8.78 20.92
CA THR A 99 -1.94 8.06 19.73
C THR A 99 -3.12 7.33 19.06
N PHE A 100 -3.97 6.67 19.84
CA PHE A 100 -5.17 6.03 19.32
C PHE A 100 -6.16 7.04 18.71
N GLN A 101 -6.36 8.20 19.36
CA GLN A 101 -7.21 9.26 18.81
C GLN A 101 -6.71 9.79 17.47
N LYS A 102 -5.39 10.01 17.32
CA LYS A 102 -4.80 10.37 16.01
C LYS A 102 -5.10 9.32 14.93
N TYR A 103 -5.08 8.04 15.29
CA TYR A 103 -5.44 6.97 14.38
C TYR A 103 -6.92 7.03 13.97
N LEU A 104 -7.83 7.30 14.92
CA LEU A 104 -9.25 7.52 14.64
C LEU A 104 -9.49 8.72 13.70
N ASP A 105 -8.77 9.82 13.92
CA ASP A 105 -8.85 10.99 13.04
C ASP A 105 -8.36 10.66 11.62
N GLY A 106 -7.32 9.83 11.51
CA GLY A 106 -6.84 9.27 10.23
C GLY A 106 -7.91 8.44 9.54
N ILE A 107 -8.61 7.55 10.26
CA ILE A 107 -9.73 6.76 9.72
C ILE A 107 -10.83 7.68 9.19
N LYS A 108 -11.22 8.71 9.95
CA LYS A 108 -12.27 9.65 9.54
C LYS A 108 -11.90 10.32 8.22
N LEU A 109 -10.69 10.86 8.12
CA LEU A 109 -10.19 11.50 6.90
C LEU A 109 -10.14 10.52 5.71
N ALA A 110 -9.71 9.27 5.96
CA ALA A 110 -9.65 8.24 4.91
C ALA A 110 -11.05 7.85 4.41
N LYS A 111 -12.03 7.69 5.31
CA LYS A 111 -13.43 7.41 4.95
C LYS A 111 -14.08 8.56 4.18
N GLU A 112 -13.58 9.78 4.32
CA GLU A 112 -13.96 10.95 3.51
C GLU A 112 -13.18 11.05 2.18
N GLY A 113 -12.25 10.13 1.91
CA GLY A 113 -11.42 10.13 0.70
C GLY A 113 -10.37 11.25 0.67
N LYS A 114 -9.94 11.75 1.85
CA LYS A 114 -9.00 12.87 1.95
C LYS A 114 -7.56 12.40 2.06
N THR A 115 -6.69 12.88 1.16
CA THR A 115 -5.25 12.54 1.15
C THR A 115 -4.49 12.99 2.40
N SER A 116 -5.05 13.91 3.19
CA SER A 116 -4.51 14.29 4.50
C SER A 116 -4.50 13.13 5.51
N SER A 117 -5.30 12.07 5.31
CA SER A 117 -5.23 10.85 6.12
C SER A 117 -3.85 10.21 6.08
N ILE A 118 -3.15 10.28 4.93
CA ILE A 118 -1.82 9.71 4.75
C ILE A 118 -0.83 10.40 5.68
N LYS A 119 -0.88 11.74 5.75
CA LYS A 119 -0.05 12.51 6.68
C LYS A 119 -0.40 12.22 8.15
N MET A 120 -1.69 12.05 8.45
CA MET A 120 -2.15 11.71 9.79
C MET A 120 -1.59 10.35 10.24
N PHE A 121 -1.73 9.30 9.43
CA PHE A 121 -1.17 7.98 9.75
C PHE A 121 0.36 8.01 9.84
N ASN A 122 1.06 8.71 8.94
CA ASN A 122 2.53 8.83 8.96
C ASN A 122 3.05 9.53 10.24
N SER A 123 2.24 10.39 10.86
CA SER A 123 2.61 11.05 12.13
C SER A 123 2.64 10.11 13.34
N ILE A 124 2.13 8.88 13.20
CA ILE A 124 2.10 7.88 14.26
C ILE A 124 3.42 7.11 14.23
N ARG A 125 4.06 6.98 15.40
CA ARG A 125 5.34 6.26 15.54
C ARG A 125 5.23 4.88 14.89
N GLY A 126 6.24 4.51 14.11
CA GLY A 126 6.33 3.20 13.46
C GLY A 126 5.48 3.01 12.20
N ILE A 127 4.66 3.98 11.80
CA ILE A 127 3.95 3.98 10.51
C ILE A 127 4.73 4.83 9.50
N GLY A 128 5.59 4.18 8.72
CA GLY A 128 6.35 4.87 7.66
C GLY A 128 5.47 5.25 6.44
N PRO A 129 6.01 6.05 5.48
CA PRO A 129 5.25 6.55 4.32
C PRO A 129 4.49 5.49 3.51
N SER A 130 5.15 4.34 3.26
CA SER A 130 4.55 3.19 2.56
C SER A 130 3.38 2.57 3.32
N TYR A 131 3.43 2.52 4.65
CA TYR A 131 2.35 1.97 5.48
C TYR A 131 1.23 2.99 5.68
N ALA A 132 1.56 4.27 5.77
CA ALA A 132 0.57 5.34 5.90
C ALA A 132 -0.40 5.40 4.70
N SER A 133 0.11 5.17 3.48
CA SER A 133 -0.73 5.06 2.29
C SER A 133 -1.58 3.78 2.29
N LYS A 134 -1.03 2.63 2.74
CA LYS A 134 -1.80 1.38 2.95
C LYS A 134 -2.95 1.58 3.94
N HIS A 135 -2.70 2.19 5.09
CA HIS A 135 -3.75 2.53 6.06
C HIS A 135 -4.83 3.42 5.45
N SER A 136 -4.44 4.47 4.73
CA SER A 136 -5.38 5.35 4.05
C SER A 136 -6.22 4.62 3.00
N TYR A 137 -5.59 3.79 2.16
CA TYR A 137 -6.25 2.97 1.16
C TYR A 137 -7.33 2.07 1.76
N PHE A 138 -6.96 1.21 2.71
CA PHE A 138 -7.89 0.21 3.25
C PHE A 138 -9.08 0.84 4.01
N TRP A 139 -8.87 1.97 4.67
CA TRP A 139 -9.95 2.72 5.32
C TRP A 139 -10.80 3.56 4.35
N SER A 140 -10.29 3.87 3.16
CA SER A 140 -10.99 4.67 2.13
C SER A 140 -11.70 3.84 1.06
N VAL A 141 -11.55 2.50 1.05
CA VAL A 141 -12.08 1.64 -0.02
C VAL A 141 -13.59 1.79 -0.26
N ASN A 142 -14.35 2.10 0.79
CA ASN A 142 -15.80 2.33 0.74
C ASN A 142 -16.19 3.81 0.66
N SER A 143 -15.21 4.71 0.53
CA SER A 143 -15.47 6.15 0.37
C SER A 143 -15.89 6.47 -1.07
N TYR A 144 -16.47 7.66 -1.27
CA TYR A 144 -16.79 8.15 -2.60
C TYR A 144 -15.52 8.40 -3.46
N ASN A 145 -14.40 8.69 -2.81
CA ASN A 145 -13.10 8.91 -3.46
C ASN A 145 -12.04 7.98 -2.87
N PRO A 146 -12.04 6.67 -3.24
CA PRO A 146 -11.04 5.73 -2.75
C PRO A 146 -9.62 6.22 -3.04
N LEU A 147 -8.77 6.16 -2.03
CA LEU A 147 -7.36 6.47 -2.14
C LEU A 147 -6.62 5.27 -2.73
N ILE A 148 -5.31 5.40 -2.96
CA ILE A 148 -4.44 4.33 -3.44
C ILE A 148 -3.26 4.10 -2.48
N ILE A 149 -2.69 2.92 -2.54
CA ILE A 149 -1.40 2.58 -1.95
C ILE A 149 -0.31 3.26 -2.79
N ILE A 150 0.54 4.02 -2.13
CA ILE A 150 1.76 4.59 -2.73
C ILE A 150 2.93 4.03 -1.93
N ASP A 151 3.62 3.07 -2.51
CA ASP A 151 4.84 2.50 -1.96
C ASP A 151 5.98 2.45 -2.98
N SER A 152 7.06 1.74 -2.65
CA SER A 152 8.23 1.66 -3.53
C SER A 152 7.92 1.02 -4.88
N LYS A 153 6.93 0.12 -4.99
CA LYS A 153 6.54 -0.47 -6.27
C LYS A 153 5.82 0.53 -7.15
N ILE A 154 4.90 1.29 -6.57
CA ILE A 154 4.22 2.37 -7.30
C ILE A 154 5.22 3.46 -7.68
N ALA A 155 6.14 3.84 -6.80
CA ALA A 155 7.21 4.77 -7.14
C ALA A 155 8.06 4.23 -8.31
N GLY A 156 8.50 2.97 -8.25
CA GLY A 156 9.29 2.33 -9.29
C GLY A 156 8.56 2.24 -10.63
N ALA A 157 7.27 1.87 -10.62
CA ALA A 157 6.43 1.83 -11.82
C ALA A 157 6.25 3.22 -12.47
N LEU A 158 6.42 4.29 -11.69
CA LEU A 158 6.40 5.68 -12.14
C LEU A 158 7.78 6.22 -12.50
N GLY A 159 8.85 5.42 -12.38
CA GLY A 159 10.23 5.83 -12.69
C GLY A 159 10.94 6.54 -11.53
N TYR A 160 10.51 6.32 -10.29
CA TYR A 160 11.14 6.90 -9.09
C TYR A 160 11.69 5.82 -8.16
N ASN A 161 12.95 5.95 -7.76
CA ASN A 161 13.59 4.97 -6.87
C ASN A 161 12.94 4.92 -5.48
N THR A 162 12.42 6.05 -4.99
CA THR A 162 11.80 6.15 -3.67
C THR A 162 10.50 6.94 -3.72
N ILE A 163 9.64 6.71 -2.71
CA ILE A 163 8.43 7.49 -2.49
C ILE A 163 8.78 8.97 -2.30
N ASP A 164 9.87 9.27 -1.59
CA ASP A 164 10.28 10.64 -1.32
C ASP A 164 10.66 11.40 -2.59
N LEU A 165 11.34 10.74 -3.55
CA LEU A 165 11.65 11.34 -4.85
C LEU A 165 10.35 11.61 -5.65
N LEU A 166 9.43 10.65 -5.67
CA LEU A 166 8.12 10.85 -6.30
C LEU A 166 7.37 12.05 -5.69
N LEU A 167 7.43 12.19 -4.37
CA LEU A 167 6.71 13.25 -3.64
C LEU A 167 7.37 14.63 -3.73
N LYS A 168 8.62 14.73 -4.23
CA LYS A 168 9.22 16.03 -4.61
C LYS A 168 8.54 16.63 -5.84
N ASP A 169 8.15 15.78 -6.77
CA ASP A 169 7.57 16.20 -8.06
C ASP A 169 6.04 16.25 -8.03
N TYR A 170 5.41 15.37 -7.24
CA TYR A 170 3.95 15.24 -7.21
C TYR A 170 3.40 15.10 -5.80
N SER A 171 2.37 15.88 -5.48
CA SER A 171 1.56 15.67 -4.28
C SER A 171 0.73 14.39 -4.39
N TYR A 172 0.37 13.81 -3.23
CA TYR A 172 -0.58 12.69 -3.13
C TYR A 172 -1.86 12.92 -3.97
N THR A 173 -2.42 14.12 -3.92
CA THR A 173 -3.63 14.48 -4.65
C THR A 173 -3.41 14.45 -6.17
N GLN A 174 -2.27 14.92 -6.67
CA GLN A 174 -1.93 14.86 -8.10
C GLN A 174 -1.75 13.41 -8.58
N ILE A 175 -1.12 12.57 -7.76
CA ILE A 175 -0.92 11.15 -8.07
C ILE A 175 -2.28 10.45 -8.16
N ILE A 176 -3.13 10.58 -7.12
CA ILE A 176 -4.46 9.95 -7.09
C ILE A 176 -5.34 10.42 -8.27
N LYS A 177 -5.37 11.71 -8.57
CA LYS A 177 -6.11 12.22 -9.74
C LYS A 177 -5.64 11.59 -11.05
N SER A 178 -4.33 11.39 -11.20
CA SER A 178 -3.78 10.75 -12.40
C SER A 178 -4.21 9.28 -12.51
N PHE A 179 -4.28 8.57 -11.39
CA PHE A 179 -4.78 7.19 -11.35
C PHE A 179 -6.28 7.09 -11.63
N ILE A 180 -7.09 8.03 -11.10
CA ILE A 180 -8.54 8.08 -11.39
C ILE A 180 -8.76 8.33 -12.88
N HIS A 181 -8.10 9.33 -13.48
CA HIS A 181 -8.22 9.58 -14.92
C HIS A 181 -7.81 8.37 -15.76
N LYS A 182 -6.78 7.62 -15.33
CA LYS A 182 -6.38 6.39 -16.00
C LYS A 182 -7.42 5.28 -15.85
N ALA A 183 -8.01 5.13 -14.67
CA ALA A 183 -9.06 4.14 -14.44
C ALA A 183 -10.30 4.43 -15.29
N GLU A 184 -10.65 5.71 -15.45
CA GLU A 184 -11.74 6.13 -16.33
C GLU A 184 -11.43 5.85 -17.80
N ALA A 185 -10.18 6.10 -18.23
CA ALA A 185 -9.75 5.86 -19.61
C ALA A 185 -9.65 4.38 -19.98
N GLU A 186 -9.05 3.55 -19.12
CA GLU A 186 -8.79 2.13 -19.40
C GLU A 186 -10.02 1.26 -19.10
N PHE A 187 -10.68 1.50 -17.96
CA PHE A 187 -11.69 0.59 -17.42
C PHE A 187 -13.09 1.20 -17.33
N LYS A 188 -13.27 2.48 -17.69
CA LYS A 188 -14.53 3.22 -17.51
C LYS A 188 -15.00 3.22 -16.04
N GLU A 189 -14.06 3.25 -15.11
CA GLU A 189 -14.32 3.22 -13.66
C GLU A 189 -13.72 4.43 -12.94
N LYS A 190 -14.39 4.92 -11.90
CA LYS A 190 -13.88 6.00 -11.04
C LYS A 190 -12.92 5.51 -9.95
N ASN A 191 -12.93 4.21 -9.66
CA ASN A 191 -12.10 3.64 -8.61
C ASN A 191 -10.69 3.34 -9.15
N PRO A 192 -9.63 3.96 -8.61
CA PRO A 192 -8.27 3.78 -9.12
C PRO A 192 -7.62 2.43 -8.77
N THR A 193 -8.28 1.56 -7.99
CA THR A 193 -7.71 0.30 -7.48
C THR A 193 -7.25 -0.63 -8.59
N LYS A 194 -7.95 -0.71 -9.73
CA LYS A 194 -7.55 -1.56 -10.85
C LYS A 194 -6.22 -1.13 -11.46
N VAL A 195 -6.04 0.18 -11.64
CA VAL A 195 -4.77 0.77 -12.12
C VAL A 195 -3.64 0.50 -11.13
N GLU A 196 -3.89 0.69 -9.83
CA GLU A 196 -2.92 0.36 -8.77
C GLU A 196 -2.47 -1.10 -8.83
N ARG A 197 -3.42 -2.04 -8.90
CA ARG A 197 -3.13 -3.48 -8.95
C ARG A 197 -2.35 -3.88 -10.21
N ALA A 198 -2.73 -3.34 -11.37
CA ALA A 198 -2.01 -3.57 -12.61
C ALA A 198 -0.55 -3.09 -12.51
N LEU A 199 -0.31 -1.88 -11.99
CA LEU A 199 1.05 -1.36 -11.80
C LEU A 199 1.84 -2.17 -10.77
N PHE A 200 1.20 -2.61 -9.70
CA PHE A 200 1.82 -3.51 -8.71
C PHE A 200 2.25 -4.83 -9.34
N ALA A 201 1.39 -5.45 -10.14
CA ALA A 201 1.66 -6.73 -10.80
C ALA A 201 2.81 -6.59 -11.81
N PHE A 202 2.75 -5.57 -12.66
CA PHE A 202 3.82 -5.21 -13.61
C PHE A 202 5.15 -5.00 -12.88
N HIS A 203 5.17 -4.15 -11.85
CA HIS A 203 6.39 -3.85 -11.11
C HIS A 203 6.93 -5.10 -10.42
N ASN A 204 6.08 -5.81 -9.69
CA ASN A 204 6.48 -6.97 -8.92
C ASN A 204 6.93 -8.15 -9.80
N PHE A 205 6.57 -8.18 -11.09
CA PHE A 205 7.12 -9.14 -12.02
C PHE A 205 8.56 -8.78 -12.41
N TYR A 206 8.80 -7.52 -12.81
CA TYR A 206 10.08 -7.11 -13.39
C TYR A 206 11.14 -6.64 -12.39
N PHE A 207 10.76 -6.03 -11.27
CA PHE A 207 11.68 -5.28 -10.40
C PHE A 207 11.74 -5.81 -8.96
N LEU A 208 12.90 -5.63 -8.32
CA LEU A 208 13.03 -5.80 -6.88
C LEU A 208 12.28 -4.70 -6.12
N ASN A 209 11.87 -4.99 -4.88
CA ASN A 209 11.08 -4.07 -4.06
C ASN A 209 11.78 -2.74 -3.75
N ASP A 210 13.11 -2.72 -3.78
CA ASP A 210 13.93 -1.54 -3.52
C ASP A 210 14.30 -0.78 -4.80
N ASN A 211 13.75 -1.19 -5.96
CA ASN A 211 13.99 -0.61 -7.28
C ASN A 211 15.47 -0.66 -7.71
N SER A 212 16.29 -1.52 -7.09
CA SER A 212 17.74 -1.53 -7.33
C SER A 212 18.17 -2.43 -8.50
N ASN A 213 17.34 -3.41 -8.88
CA ASN A 213 17.64 -4.34 -9.95
C ASN A 213 16.37 -5.02 -10.50
N TRP A 214 16.56 -5.78 -11.57
CA TRP A 214 15.58 -6.71 -12.11
C TRP A 214 15.32 -7.86 -11.12
N LYS A 215 14.04 -8.21 -10.98
CA LYS A 215 13.59 -9.48 -10.41
C LYS A 215 13.44 -10.54 -11.49
N ASN A 216 12.92 -10.16 -12.65
CA ASN A 216 12.78 -11.02 -13.83
C ASN A 216 13.16 -10.23 -15.10
N LYS A 217 13.83 -10.89 -16.05
CA LYS A 217 14.24 -10.35 -17.35
C LYS A 217 13.59 -11.07 -18.54
N ASN A 218 12.55 -11.87 -18.30
CA ASN A 218 11.83 -12.54 -19.38
C ASN A 218 11.22 -11.49 -20.32
N GLU A 219 11.47 -11.65 -21.63
CA GLU A 219 10.95 -10.77 -22.68
C GLU A 219 9.48 -11.06 -22.96
N THR A 220 8.62 -10.74 -21.98
CA THR A 220 7.17 -10.95 -22.04
C THR A 220 6.43 -9.61 -22.19
N GLU A 221 5.13 -9.60 -21.89
CA GLU A 221 4.26 -8.43 -22.04
C GLU A 221 4.88 -7.15 -21.45
N ASN A 222 4.85 -6.06 -22.22
CA ASN A 222 5.45 -4.76 -21.89
C ASN A 222 6.92 -4.77 -21.42
N PHE A 223 7.74 -5.75 -21.82
CA PHE A 223 9.16 -5.79 -21.47
C PHE A 223 9.93 -4.53 -21.90
N GLU A 224 9.63 -3.94 -23.07
CA GLU A 224 10.28 -2.69 -23.51
C GLU A 224 10.00 -1.50 -22.60
N GLU A 225 8.78 -1.42 -22.04
CA GLU A 225 8.46 -0.39 -21.05
C GLU A 225 9.19 -0.66 -19.72
N ALA A 226 9.32 -1.93 -19.32
CA ALA A 226 10.14 -2.32 -18.18
C ALA A 226 11.62 -1.96 -18.39
N LYS A 227 12.15 -2.18 -19.60
CA LYS A 227 13.54 -1.83 -19.97
C LYS A 227 13.76 -0.32 -19.93
N ARG A 228 12.80 0.47 -20.44
CA ARG A 228 12.82 1.93 -20.34
C ARG A 228 12.85 2.39 -18.88
N LEU A 229 12.04 1.80 -18.02
CA LEU A 229 12.02 2.11 -16.58
C LEU A 229 13.32 1.66 -15.89
N ALA A 230 13.85 0.49 -16.22
CA ALA A 230 15.12 0.00 -15.69
C ALA A 230 16.28 0.97 -15.93
N ASN A 231 16.37 1.55 -17.13
CA ASN A 231 17.39 2.56 -17.43
C ASN A 231 17.27 3.77 -16.50
N ILE A 232 16.04 4.20 -16.18
CA ILE A 232 15.81 5.32 -15.25
C ILE A 232 16.12 4.93 -13.80
N LEU A 233 15.72 3.74 -13.38
CA LEU A 233 15.78 3.32 -11.97
C LEU A 233 17.20 2.91 -11.54
N PHE A 234 17.95 2.28 -12.45
CA PHE A 234 19.27 1.69 -12.13
C PHE A 234 20.43 2.63 -12.40
N GLU A 235 20.23 3.66 -13.23
CA GLU A 235 21.18 4.75 -13.35
C GLU A 235 21.22 5.54 -12.04
N LYS A 236 22.39 5.52 -11.37
CA LYS A 236 22.65 6.23 -10.12
C LYS A 236 23.37 7.54 -10.39
#